data_AF-A0A961VUP5-F1
#
_entry.id   AF-A0A961VUP5-F1
#
_cell.length_a   1.000
_cell.length_b   1.000
_cell.length_c   1.000
_cell.angle_alpha   90.00
_cell.angle_beta   90.00
_cell.angle_gamma   90.00
#
_symmetry.space_group_name_H-M   'P 1'
#
loop_
_entity.id
_entity.type
_entity.pdbx_description
1 polymer ?
#
loop_
_entity_poly.entity_id
_entity_poly.type
_entity_poly.pdbx_seq_one_letter_code
_entity_poly.pdbx_strand_id
1 'polypeptide(L)' 'LIAKIDAAIQRIDDGTYGYCEETGEPISLKRLDARPIATLSIEAQERHERRERVYRDD' A
#
# COMPACT_ATOMS: atom_id res chain seq x y z
N LEU A 1 -14.02 -4.84 -3.47
CA LEU A 1 -12.69 -5.45 -3.76
C LEU A 1 -12.30 -5.29 -5.23
N ILE A 2 -13.20 -5.56 -6.17
CA ILE A 2 -12.98 -5.38 -7.63
C ILE A 2 -12.35 -4.02 -7.96
N ALA A 3 -12.92 -2.92 -7.48
CA ALA A 3 -12.36 -1.58 -7.72
C ALA A 3 -10.89 -1.40 -7.28
N LYS A 4 -10.42 -2.14 -6.26
CA LYS A 4 -9.01 -2.10 -5.84
C LYS A 4 -8.10 -2.91 -6.76
N ILE A 5 -8.65 -3.94 -7.41
CA ILE A 5 -7.94 -4.71 -8.44
C ILE A 5 -7.82 -3.86 -9.70
N ASP A 6 -8.91 -3.19 -10.12
CA ASP A 6 -8.88 -2.28 -11.28
C ASP A 6 -7.86 -1.15 -11.08
N ALA A 7 -7.82 -0.55 -9.88
CA ALA A 7 -6.81 0.43 -9.53
C ALA A 7 -5.38 -0.15 -9.59
N ALA A 8 -5.18 -1.38 -9.10
CA ALA A 8 -3.88 -2.03 -9.16
C ALA A 8 -3.43 -2.29 -10.61
N ILE A 9 -4.35 -2.66 -11.50
CA ILE A 9 -4.08 -2.80 -12.95
C ILE A 9 -3.68 -1.46 -13.54
N GLN A 10 -4.40 -0.39 -13.22
CA GLN A 10 -4.07 0.95 -13.74
C GLN A 10 -2.67 1.41 -13.30
N ARG A 11 -2.24 1.06 -12.09
CA ARG A 11 -0.87 1.31 -11.63
C ARG A 11 0.19 0.50 -12.37
N ILE A 12 -0.17 -0.67 -12.91
CA ILE A 12 0.75 -1.43 -13.76
C ILE A 12 0.92 -0.66 -15.07
N ASP A 13 -0.17 -0.17 -15.64
CA ASP A 13 -0.17 0.57 -16.90
C ASP A 13 0.58 1.91 -16.81
N ASP A 14 0.50 2.60 -15.67
CA ASP A 14 1.22 3.86 -15.43
C ASP A 14 2.66 3.67 -14.89
N GLY A 15 3.07 2.42 -14.62
CA GLY A 15 4.41 2.08 -14.14
C GLY A 15 4.66 2.36 -12.65
N THR A 16 3.64 2.70 -11.86
CA THR A 16 3.74 2.94 -10.41
C THR A 16 3.49 1.71 -9.55
N TYR A 17 3.07 0.59 -10.15
CA TYR A 17 2.83 -0.65 -9.43
C TYR A 17 4.10 -1.15 -8.72
N GLY A 18 3.94 -1.49 -7.45
CA GLY A 18 5.03 -1.98 -6.61
C GLY A 18 5.80 -0.88 -5.89
N TYR A 19 5.35 0.38 -5.96
CA TYR A 19 5.88 1.48 -5.16
C TYR A 19 4.87 1.96 -4.11
N CYS A 20 5.39 2.39 -2.97
CA CYS A 20 4.61 2.92 -1.85
C CYS A 20 4.05 4.30 -2.21
N GLU A 21 2.74 4.49 -2.10
CA GLU A 21 2.08 5.77 -2.42
C GLU A 21 2.46 6.91 -1.45
N GLU A 22 2.93 6.58 -0.24
CA GLU A 22 3.35 7.58 0.75
C GLU A 22 4.82 7.97 0.62
N THR A 23 5.71 6.98 0.43
CA THR A 23 7.18 7.21 0.47
C THR A 23 7.84 7.18 -0.90
N GLY A 24 7.18 6.65 -1.92
CA GLY A 24 7.77 6.38 -3.23
C GLY A 24 8.75 5.21 -3.26
N GLU A 25 8.98 4.54 -2.13
CA GLU A 25 9.93 3.43 -2.04
C GLU A 25 9.33 2.11 -2.56
N PRO A 26 10.16 1.17 -3.05
CA PRO A 26 9.68 -0.14 -3.49
C PRO A 26 8.99 -0.93 -2.38
N ILE A 27 7.85 -1.54 -2.70
CA ILE A 27 7.16 -2.52 -1.86
C ILE A 27 7.81 -3.88 -2.08
N SER A 28 8.04 -4.62 -1.00
CA SER A 28 8.66 -5.95 -1.09
C SER A 28 7.81 -6.92 -1.93
N LEU A 29 8.48 -7.69 -2.79
CA LEU A 29 7.82 -8.68 -3.65
C LEU A 29 6.97 -9.67 -2.84
N LYS A 30 7.51 -10.19 -1.72
CA LYS A 30 6.77 -11.08 -0.82
C LYS A 30 5.43 -10.50 -0.34
N ARG A 31 5.33 -9.18 -0.15
CA ARG A 31 4.08 -8.51 0.23
C ARG A 31 3.13 -8.40 -0.95
N LEU A 32 3.63 -8.08 -2.14
CA LEU A 32 2.82 -8.02 -3.36
C LEU A 32 2.31 -9.41 -3.77
N ASP A 33 3.10 -10.47 -3.57
CA ASP A 33 2.67 -11.86 -3.79
C ASP A 33 1.53 -12.25 -2.84
N ALA A 34 1.65 -11.88 -1.56
CA ALA A 34 0.60 -12.13 -0.57
C ALA A 34 -0.64 -11.24 -0.77
N ARG A 35 -0.44 -10.00 -1.23
CA ARG A 35 -1.50 -9.00 -1.40
C ARG A 35 -1.17 -8.05 -2.56
N PRO A 36 -1.56 -8.39 -3.80
CA PRO A 36 -1.23 -7.62 -5.00
C PRO A 36 -1.82 -6.20 -5.02
N ILE A 37 -2.91 -5.98 -4.28
CA ILE A 37 -3.56 -4.68 -4.15
C ILE A 37 -2.91 -3.77 -3.10
N ALA A 38 -1.73 -4.11 -2.57
CA ALA A 38 -1.04 -3.30 -1.57
C ALA A 38 -0.55 -1.98 -2.19
N THR A 39 -0.89 -0.88 -1.53
CA THR A 39 -0.51 0.49 -1.93
C THR A 39 0.61 1.08 -1.06
N LEU A 40 0.82 0.53 0.14
CA LEU A 40 1.81 0.98 1.10
C LEU A 40 2.84 -0.10 1.40
N SER A 41 4.08 0.33 1.71
CA SER A 41 5.09 -0.52 2.33
C SER A 41 4.65 -0.95 3.74
N ILE A 42 5.34 -1.94 4.32
CA ILE A 42 5.06 -2.40 5.69
C ILE A 42 5.25 -1.25 6.68
N GLU A 43 6.38 -0.55 6.59
CA GLU A 43 6.71 0.55 7.49
C GLU A 43 5.71 1.69 7.40
N ALA A 44 5.29 2.08 6.18
CA ALA A 44 4.26 3.10 5.98
C ALA A 44 2.92 2.69 6.59
N GLN A 45 2.51 1.42 6.39
CA GLN A 45 1.30 0.87 7.00
C GLN A 45 1.36 0.90 8.53
N GLU A 46 2.49 0.47 9.13
CA GLU A 46 2.68 0.49 10.58
C GLU A 46 2.63 1.91 11.17
N ARG A 47 3.19 2.90 10.46
CA ARG A 47 3.08 4.31 10.85
C ARG A 47 1.64 4.80 10.82
N HIS A 48 0.90 4.44 9.77
CA HIS A 48 -0.52 4.78 9.65
C HIS A 48 -1.33 4.18 10.81
N GLU A 49 -1.19 2.88 11.06
CA GLU A 49 -1.90 2.18 12.14
C GLU A 49 -1.54 2.75 13.52
N ARG A 50 -0.27 3.11 13.74
CA ARG A 50 0.17 3.75 14.99
C ARG A 50 -0.48 5.12 15.18
N ARG A 51 -0.56 5.93 14.12
CA ARG A 51 -1.22 7.25 14.16
C ARG A 51 -2.71 7.09 14.45
N GLU A 52 -3.40 6.20 13.72
CA GLU A 52 -4.84 5.95 13.92
C GLU A 52 -5.15 5.46 15.34
N ARG A 53 -4.26 4.65 15.94
CA ARG A 53 -4.42 4.21 17.33
C ARG A 53 -4.37 5.36 18.32
N VAL A 54 -3.43 6.30 18.16
CA VAL A 54 -3.32 7.47 19.05
C VAL A 54 -4.60 8.31 19.01
N TYR A 55 -5.18 8.53 17.83
CA TYR A 55 -6.41 9.33 17.69
C TYR A 55 -7.69 8.66 18.19
N ARG A 56 -7.68 7.34 18.43
CA ARG A 56 -8.87 6.63 18.95
C ARG A 56 -8.94 6.60 20.48
N ASP A 57 -7.82 6.89 21.14
CA ASP A 57 -7.70 6.87 22.60
C ASP A 57 -7.82 8.28 23.23
N ASP A 58 -8.03 9.33 22.41
CA ASP A 58 -8.45 10.70 22.79
C ASP A 58 -9.96 10.90 22.53
#